data_AF-A0A2I7SGE1-F1
#
_entry.id   AF-A0A2I7SGE1-F1
#
_cell.length_a   1.000
_cell.length_b   1.000
_cell.length_c   1.000
_cell.angle_alpha   90.00
_cell.angle_beta   90.00
_cell.angle_gamma   90.00
#
_symmetry.space_group_name_H-M   'P 1'
#
loop_
_entity.id
_entity.type
_entity.pdbx_description
1 polymer ?
#
loop_
_entity_poly.entity_id
_entity_poly.type
_entity_poly.pdbx_seq_one_letter_code
_entity_poly.pdbx_strand_id
1 'polypeptide(L)'
;MVDKEISREMLNERYVSAIEHLMRIHTLKNQREFSAIMEENPTVFSQIKSGNRNASLTQLTKVVNDFDLNANYFLKFENKKEPIEYSELNINPSITGDNQDVMVGKNVSKNDGVVHGDFYNVEKLINQAPPELREHIHQLQKKYELLEKENGRFKDEVSELKKIITNMTSQLNDAHAQIKEKDERLYQAQCELIEVYKKKK
;
A
#
# COMPACT_ATOMS: atom_id res chain seq x y z
N MET A 1 -23.30 12.57 -28.73
CA MET A 1 -21.95 12.40 -28.12
C MET A 1 -21.69 10.91 -28.13
N VAL A 2 -20.59 10.45 -28.72
CA VAL A 2 -20.30 9.02 -28.79
C VAL A 2 -20.01 8.55 -27.38
N ASP A 3 -20.89 7.72 -26.82
CA ASP A 3 -20.63 7.00 -25.58
C ASP A 3 -19.36 6.18 -25.78
N LYS A 4 -18.23 6.69 -25.27
CA LYS A 4 -16.96 6.00 -25.34
C LYS A 4 -16.98 4.90 -24.28
N GLU A 5 -17.60 3.78 -24.61
CA GLU A 5 -17.55 2.58 -23.77
C GLU A 5 -16.11 2.07 -23.66
N ILE A 6 -15.72 1.60 -22.47
CA ILE A 6 -14.43 0.96 -22.27
C ILE A 6 -14.46 -0.39 -23.00
N SER A 7 -13.55 -0.60 -23.95
CA SER A 7 -13.45 -1.89 -24.62
C SER A 7 -12.97 -2.96 -23.63
N ARG A 8 -13.45 -4.19 -23.81
CA ARG A 8 -13.01 -5.35 -23.01
C ARG A 8 -11.50 -5.59 -23.13
N GLU A 9 -10.95 -5.33 -24.32
CA GLU A 9 -9.51 -5.39 -24.59
C GLU A 9 -8.74 -4.40 -23.71
N MET A 10 -9.24 -3.16 -23.59
CA MET A 10 -8.61 -2.14 -22.76
C MET A 10 -8.63 -2.49 -21.27
N LEU A 11 -9.71 -3.11 -20.78
CA LEU A 11 -9.79 -3.60 -19.40
C LEU A 11 -8.78 -4.73 -19.14
N ASN A 12 -8.65 -5.67 -20.07
CA ASN A 12 -7.66 -6.75 -19.96
C ASN A 12 -6.23 -6.20 -19.97
N GLU A 13 -5.93 -5.25 -20.84
CA GLU A 13 -4.62 -4.61 -20.88
C GLU A 13 -4.29 -3.89 -19.58
N ARG A 14 -5.25 -3.16 -19.01
CA ARG A 14 -5.09 -2.47 -17.72
C ARG A 14 -4.92 -3.48 -16.59
N TYR A 15 -5.72 -4.54 -16.55
CA TYR A 15 -5.59 -5.64 -15.60
C TYR A 15 -4.20 -6.27 -15.62
N VAL A 16 -3.72 -6.68 -16.79
CA VAL A 16 -2.39 -7.27 -16.97
C VAL A 16 -1.30 -6.28 -16.56
N SER A 17 -1.42 -5.02 -16.98
CA SER A 17 -0.43 -3.97 -16.65
C SER A 17 -0.33 -3.71 -15.15
N ALA A 18 -1.45 -3.74 -14.42
CA ALA A 18 -1.45 -3.59 -12.97
C ALA A 18 -0.70 -4.73 -12.28
N ILE A 19 -0.94 -5.96 -12.69
CA ILE A 19 -0.32 -7.14 -12.10
C ILE A 19 1.18 -7.20 -12.44
N GLU A 20 1.56 -6.85 -13.66
CA GLU A 20 2.97 -6.70 -14.03
C GLU A 20 3.68 -5.59 -13.27
N HIS A 21 2.98 -4.47 -12.99
CA HIS A 21 3.51 -3.41 -12.15
C HIS A 21 3.76 -3.89 -10.72
N LEU A 22 2.79 -4.58 -10.11
CA LEU A 22 2.93 -5.18 -8.77
C LEU A 22 4.10 -6.17 -8.68
N MET A 23 4.35 -6.94 -9.76
CA MET A 23 5.53 -7.80 -9.84
C MET A 23 6.84 -7.02 -9.94
N ARG A 24 6.84 -5.92 -10.69
CA ARG A 24 8.02 -5.06 -10.85
C ARG A 24 8.42 -4.36 -9.56
N ILE A 25 7.44 -3.93 -8.75
CA ILE A 25 7.69 -3.26 -7.47
C ILE A 25 7.84 -4.23 -6.28
N HIS A 26 7.92 -5.54 -6.55
CA HIS A 26 8.10 -6.60 -5.54
C HIS A 26 6.98 -6.77 -4.51
N THR A 27 5.80 -6.17 -4.74
CA THR A 27 4.57 -6.49 -3.98
C THR A 27 4.05 -7.89 -4.34
N LEU A 28 4.30 -8.35 -5.57
CA LEU A 28 4.13 -9.73 -6.01
C LEU A 28 5.48 -10.31 -6.45
N LYS A 29 5.81 -11.54 -6.06
CA LYS A 29 7.05 -12.21 -6.49
C LYS A 29 6.93 -12.81 -7.88
N ASN A 30 5.78 -13.39 -8.20
CA ASN A 30 5.52 -14.03 -9.49
C ASN A 30 4.03 -14.29 -9.74
N GLN A 31 3.71 -14.66 -10.98
CA GLN A 31 2.35 -15.01 -11.40
C GLN A 31 1.70 -16.14 -10.59
N ARG A 32 2.48 -17.10 -10.06
CA ARG A 32 1.91 -18.19 -9.26
C ARG A 32 1.41 -17.69 -7.91
N GLU A 33 2.16 -16.78 -7.29
CA GLU A 33 1.74 -16.11 -6.05
C GLU A 33 0.50 -15.25 -6.28
N PHE A 34 0.46 -14.49 -7.38
CA PHE A 34 -0.74 -13.77 -7.79
C PHE A 34 -1.96 -14.69 -7.91
N SER A 35 -1.81 -15.82 -8.60
CA SER A 35 -2.89 -16.77 -8.83
C SER A 35 -3.36 -17.42 -7.52
N ALA A 36 -2.45 -17.64 -6.57
CA ALA A 36 -2.77 -18.15 -5.24
C ALA A 36 -3.59 -17.13 -4.42
N ILE A 37 -3.21 -15.83 -4.44
CA ILE A 37 -3.97 -14.75 -3.78
C ILE A 37 -5.37 -14.64 -4.40
N MET A 38 -5.46 -14.76 -5.72
CA MET A 38 -6.74 -14.72 -6.42
C MET A 38 -7.59 -15.98 -6.20
N GLU A 39 -7.03 -17.05 -5.62
CA GLU A 39 -7.65 -18.38 -5.51
C GLU A 39 -8.04 -18.97 -6.88
N GLU A 40 -7.20 -18.71 -7.90
CA GLU A 40 -7.45 -19.09 -9.28
C GLU A 40 -6.34 -19.98 -9.85
N ASN A 41 -6.67 -20.71 -10.92
CA ASN A 41 -5.67 -21.49 -11.65
C ASN A 41 -4.66 -20.54 -12.33
N PRO A 42 -3.34 -20.80 -12.25
CA PRO A 42 -2.33 -19.98 -12.90
C PRO A 42 -2.52 -19.75 -14.41
N THR A 43 -3.24 -20.64 -15.09
CA THR A 43 -3.59 -20.50 -16.50
C THR A 43 -4.55 -19.35 -16.77
N VAL A 44 -5.36 -18.93 -15.80
CA VAL A 44 -6.37 -17.86 -15.96
C VAL A 44 -5.71 -16.54 -16.30
N PHE A 45 -4.68 -16.13 -15.56
CA PHE A 45 -3.94 -14.91 -15.85
C PHE A 45 -3.26 -14.98 -17.23
N SER A 46 -2.67 -16.12 -17.60
CA SER A 46 -2.07 -16.32 -18.93
C SER A 46 -3.10 -16.22 -20.06
N GLN A 47 -4.32 -16.73 -19.85
CA GLN A 47 -5.41 -16.62 -20.81
C GLN A 47 -5.90 -15.18 -20.96
N ILE A 48 -5.95 -14.42 -19.86
CA ILE A 48 -6.30 -12.99 -19.90
C ILE A 48 -5.21 -12.18 -20.60
N LYS A 49 -3.94 -12.47 -20.28
CA LYS A 49 -2.79 -11.85 -20.93
C LYS A 49 -2.71 -12.09 -22.44
N SER A 50 -3.12 -13.27 -22.89
CA SER A 50 -3.16 -13.63 -24.31
C SER A 50 -4.44 -13.18 -25.03
N GLY A 51 -5.37 -12.52 -24.34
CA GLY A 51 -6.66 -12.08 -24.91
C GLY A 51 -7.67 -13.20 -25.12
N ASN A 52 -7.35 -14.44 -24.72
CA ASN A 52 -8.24 -15.60 -24.85
C ASN A 52 -9.36 -15.62 -23.80
N ARG A 53 -9.25 -14.78 -22.76
CA ARG A 53 -10.22 -14.64 -21.67
C ARG A 53 -10.29 -13.19 -21.24
N ASN A 54 -11.45 -12.76 -20.76
CA ASN A 54 -11.61 -11.44 -20.16
C ASN A 54 -11.45 -11.50 -18.64
N ALA A 55 -10.82 -10.45 -18.09
CA ALA A 55 -10.88 -10.20 -16.66
C ALA A 55 -12.33 -9.91 -16.25
N SER A 56 -12.80 -10.61 -15.22
CA SER A 56 -14.11 -10.39 -14.63
C SER A 56 -14.09 -9.19 -13.70
N LEU A 57 -15.28 -8.62 -13.45
CA LEU A 57 -15.43 -7.54 -12.47
C LEU A 57 -14.97 -7.98 -11.08
N THR A 58 -15.24 -9.22 -10.67
CA THR A 58 -14.77 -9.79 -9.41
C THR A 58 -13.25 -9.78 -9.31
N GLN A 59 -12.55 -10.15 -10.40
CA GLN A 59 -11.10 -10.12 -10.44
C GLN A 59 -10.54 -8.69 -10.34
N LEU A 60 -11.16 -7.73 -11.03
CA LEU A 60 -10.78 -6.32 -10.94
C LEU A 60 -10.96 -5.77 -9.52
N THR A 61 -12.12 -6.02 -8.90
CA THR A 61 -12.42 -5.58 -7.53
C THR A 61 -11.47 -6.20 -6.51
N LYS A 62 -11.17 -7.50 -6.66
CA LYS A 62 -10.24 -8.19 -5.76
C LYS A 62 -8.82 -7.63 -5.88
N VAL A 63 -8.33 -7.37 -7.09
CA VAL A 63 -7.02 -6.73 -7.30
C VAL A 63 -6.96 -5.31 -6.75
N VAL A 64 -8.05 -4.55 -6.86
CA VAL A 64 -8.16 -3.21 -6.29
C VAL A 64 -8.09 -3.26 -4.75
N ASN A 65 -8.80 -4.18 -4.11
CA ASN A 65 -8.87 -4.26 -2.65
C ASN A 65 -7.65 -4.91 -2.02
N ASP A 66 -7.16 -6.02 -2.58
CA ASP A 66 -6.07 -6.81 -1.97
C ASP A 66 -4.70 -6.13 -2.13
N PHE A 67 -4.57 -5.21 -3.10
CA PHE A 67 -3.33 -4.47 -3.39
C PHE A 67 -3.50 -2.95 -3.28
N ASP A 68 -4.61 -2.50 -2.70
CA ASP A 68 -4.94 -1.08 -2.49
C ASP A 68 -4.79 -0.22 -3.75
N LEU A 69 -5.18 -0.73 -4.93
CA LEU A 69 -5.01 0.02 -6.18
C LEU A 69 -6.15 1.01 -6.43
N ASN A 70 -5.82 2.16 -7.02
CA ASN A 70 -6.78 3.08 -7.63
C ASN A 70 -7.72 2.33 -8.62
N ALA A 71 -9.04 2.38 -8.41
CA ALA A 71 -10.04 1.77 -9.31
C ALA A 71 -10.24 2.51 -10.64
N ASN A 72 -10.02 3.82 -10.67
CA ASN A 72 -10.05 4.66 -11.87
C ASN A 72 -8.99 4.26 -12.90
N TYR A 73 -7.88 3.65 -12.46
CA TYR A 73 -6.88 3.06 -13.32
C TYR A 73 -7.54 2.09 -14.32
N PHE A 74 -8.49 1.28 -13.84
CA PHE A 74 -9.23 0.33 -14.67
C PHE A 74 -10.43 0.96 -15.38
N LEU A 75 -11.19 1.82 -14.68
CA LEU A 75 -12.54 2.23 -15.09
C LEU A 75 -12.64 3.60 -15.76
N LYS A 76 -11.52 4.31 -15.98
CA LYS A 76 -11.56 5.60 -16.67
C LYS A 76 -11.76 5.43 -18.18
N PHE A 77 -12.83 6.02 -18.72
CA PHE A 77 -13.24 5.98 -20.14
C PHE A 77 -12.26 6.68 -21.09
N GLU A 78 -11.42 7.58 -20.59
CA GLU A 78 -10.40 8.22 -21.41
C GLU A 78 -9.22 7.27 -21.63
N ASN A 79 -8.62 7.29 -22.84
CA ASN A 79 -7.35 6.59 -23.15
C ASN A 79 -6.15 7.11 -22.33
N LYS A 80 -6.36 8.07 -21.43
CA LYS A 80 -5.34 8.57 -20.51
C LYS A 80 -5.30 7.64 -19.31
N LYS A 81 -4.33 6.71 -19.33
CA LYS A 81 -3.98 5.88 -18.17
C LYS A 81 -3.67 6.81 -17.00
N GLU A 82 -4.42 6.71 -15.91
CA GLU A 82 -3.96 7.27 -14.65
C GLU A 82 -2.72 6.50 -14.19
N PRO A 83 -1.79 7.13 -13.45
CA PRO A 83 -0.74 6.38 -12.78
C PRO A 83 -1.36 5.38 -11.81
N ILE A 84 -0.70 4.25 -11.62
CA ILE A 84 -1.06 3.33 -10.53
C ILE A 84 -0.71 4.04 -9.23
N GLU A 85 -1.72 4.32 -8.43
CA GLU A 85 -1.60 4.91 -7.10
C GLU A 85 -2.13 3.91 -6.08
N TYR A 86 -1.41 3.81 -4.95
CA TYR A 86 -1.79 3.00 -3.80
C TYR A 86 -2.72 3.86 -2.94
N SER A 87 -3.98 3.50 -2.91
CA SER A 87 -5.01 4.22 -2.19
C SER A 87 -4.82 4.00 -0.70
N GLU A 88 -4.49 5.04 0.05
CA GLU A 88 -4.74 5.05 1.49
C GLU A 88 -6.27 5.13 1.69
N LEU A 89 -6.91 3.96 1.68
CA LEU A 89 -8.29 3.69 2.10
C LEU A 89 -9.30 4.84 1.88
N ASN A 90 -9.89 4.92 0.67
CA ASN A 90 -11.32 5.27 0.52
C ASN A 90 -11.75 5.12 -0.95
N ILE A 91 -12.24 3.92 -1.30
CA ILE A 91 -13.00 3.75 -2.54
C ILE A 91 -14.44 4.18 -2.23
N ASN A 92 -14.75 5.45 -2.50
CA ASN A 92 -16.12 5.85 -2.82
C ASN A 92 -16.30 5.63 -4.32
N PRO A 93 -16.99 4.57 -4.77
CA PRO A 93 -17.33 4.47 -6.18
C PRO A 93 -18.31 5.60 -6.49
N SER A 94 -17.85 6.62 -7.22
CA SER A 94 -18.72 7.55 -7.92
C SER A 94 -19.38 6.80 -9.07
N ILE A 95 -20.46 6.09 -8.76
CA ILE A 95 -21.37 5.54 -9.77
C ILE A 95 -22.21 6.71 -10.29
N THR A 96 -21.71 7.37 -11.33
CA THR A 96 -22.52 8.28 -12.15
C THR A 96 -22.97 7.52 -13.38
N GLY A 97 -24.12 6.88 -13.26
CA GLY A 97 -24.85 6.28 -14.36
C GLY A 97 -26.33 6.34 -14.03
N ASP A 98 -27.12 6.94 -14.92
CA ASP A 98 -28.58 6.96 -14.83
C ASP A 98 -29.12 5.55 -15.14
N ASN A 99 -28.93 4.60 -14.22
CA ASN A 99 -29.65 3.35 -14.24
C ASN A 99 -30.83 3.45 -13.28
N GLN A 100 -31.98 3.75 -13.88
CA GLN A 100 -33.27 3.54 -13.24
C GLN A 100 -33.50 2.05 -12.97
N ASP A 101 -34.31 1.79 -11.95
CA ASP A 101 -34.77 0.51 -11.42
C ASP A 101 -33.79 -0.38 -10.65
N VAL A 102 -33.64 -0.06 -9.35
CA VAL A 102 -33.94 -1.05 -8.29
C VAL A 102 -34.70 -0.34 -7.15
N MET A 103 -36.00 -0.57 -7.07
CA MET A 103 -36.82 -0.21 -5.91
C MET A 103 -36.47 -1.14 -4.73
N VAL A 104 -35.60 -0.69 -3.83
CA VAL A 104 -35.56 -1.17 -2.43
C VAL A 104 -35.56 0.04 -1.52
N GLY A 105 -36.68 0.25 -0.82
CA GLY A 105 -36.96 1.45 -0.06
C GLY A 105 -36.00 1.70 1.11
N LYS A 106 -35.26 2.81 1.04
CA LYS A 106 -35.19 3.87 2.06
C LYS A 106 -34.20 4.92 1.56
N ASN A 107 -34.68 6.16 1.36
CA ASN A 107 -33.82 7.29 1.01
C ASN A 107 -32.80 7.54 2.13
N VAL A 108 -31.50 7.32 1.89
CA VAL A 108 -30.43 7.85 2.73
C VAL A 108 -30.02 9.19 2.15
N SER A 109 -30.49 10.27 2.78
CA SER A 109 -30.12 11.65 2.44
C SER A 109 -28.63 11.86 2.71
N LYS A 110 -27.85 12.14 1.67
CA LYS A 110 -26.49 12.65 1.80
C LYS A 110 -26.54 14.06 2.39
N ASN A 111 -26.04 14.24 3.62
CA ASN A 111 -25.60 15.54 4.12
C ASN A 111 -24.22 15.34 4.77
N ASP A 112 -23.27 16.12 4.26
CA ASP A 112 -21.93 16.44 4.75
C ASP A 112 -21.34 15.66 5.94
N GLY A 113 -20.25 14.96 5.66
CA GLY A 113 -19.01 15.10 6.43
C GLY A 113 -18.94 14.52 7.85
N VAL A 114 -20.01 13.91 8.38
CA VAL A 114 -19.96 13.14 9.63
C VAL A 114 -20.85 11.92 9.46
N VAL A 115 -20.24 10.73 9.40
CA VAL A 115 -20.98 9.48 9.54
C VAL A 115 -21.40 9.37 11.01
N HIS A 116 -22.50 10.01 11.39
CA HIS A 116 -23.32 9.55 12.50
C HIS A 116 -24.20 8.40 12.00
N GLY A 117 -23.56 7.32 11.55
CA GLY A 117 -24.22 6.08 11.17
C GLY A 117 -24.35 5.19 12.39
N ASP A 118 -25.43 5.37 13.14
CA ASP A 118 -26.02 4.43 14.11
C ASP A 118 -25.09 3.35 14.72
N PHE A 119 -24.20 3.74 15.64
CA PHE A 119 -23.60 2.79 16.60
C PHE A 119 -24.66 1.92 17.31
N TYR A 120 -25.88 2.46 17.46
CA TYR A 120 -27.05 1.76 17.99
C TYR A 120 -27.49 0.53 17.18
N ASN A 121 -27.20 0.44 15.87
CA ASN A 121 -27.65 -0.70 15.06
C ASN A 121 -26.67 -1.88 15.12
N VAL A 122 -25.38 -1.62 15.24
CA VAL A 122 -24.35 -2.68 15.38
C VAL A 122 -24.47 -3.34 16.76
N GLU A 123 -24.61 -2.54 17.83
CA GLU A 123 -24.85 -3.06 19.18
C GLU A 123 -26.18 -3.83 19.26
N LYS A 124 -27.24 -3.41 18.56
CA LYS A 124 -28.52 -4.15 18.51
C LYS A 124 -28.42 -5.46 17.73
N LEU A 125 -27.57 -5.55 16.70
CA LEU A 125 -27.36 -6.80 15.96
C LEU A 125 -26.52 -7.78 16.77
N ILE A 126 -25.48 -7.32 17.47
CA ILE A 126 -24.73 -8.11 18.46
C ILE A 126 -25.69 -8.53 19.57
N ASN A 127 -26.46 -7.57 20.12
CA ASN A 127 -27.79 -7.65 20.76
C ASN A 127 -28.61 -8.94 20.54
N GLN A 128 -28.83 -9.25 19.27
CA GLN A 128 -29.79 -10.23 18.80
C GLN A 128 -29.12 -11.52 18.32
N ALA A 129 -27.79 -11.56 18.29
CA ALA A 129 -27.01 -12.74 17.94
C ALA A 129 -27.12 -13.84 19.01
N PRO A 130 -27.02 -15.12 18.62
CA PRO A 130 -26.92 -16.24 19.57
C PRO A 130 -25.78 -16.03 20.60
N PRO A 131 -25.92 -16.52 21.85
CA PRO A 131 -24.91 -16.35 22.90
C PRO A 131 -23.48 -16.76 22.48
N GLU A 132 -23.37 -17.83 21.71
CA GLU A 132 -22.10 -18.34 21.17
C GLU A 132 -21.45 -17.38 20.16
N LEU A 133 -22.27 -16.68 19.37
CA LEU A 133 -21.79 -15.70 18.40
C LEU A 133 -21.39 -14.39 19.09
N ARG A 134 -22.14 -13.99 20.12
CA ARG A 134 -21.81 -12.83 20.98
C ARG A 134 -20.45 -13.02 21.67
N GLU A 135 -20.22 -14.20 22.23
CA GLU A 135 -18.97 -14.54 22.90
C GLU A 135 -17.79 -14.51 21.91
N HIS A 136 -17.94 -15.10 20.72
CA HIS A 136 -16.91 -15.02 19.69
C HIS A 136 -16.62 -13.59 19.24
N ILE A 137 -17.65 -12.75 19.08
CA ILE A 137 -17.48 -11.34 18.73
C ILE A 137 -16.67 -10.62 19.81
N HIS A 138 -16.98 -10.83 21.09
CA HIS A 138 -16.22 -10.23 22.20
C HIS A 138 -14.77 -10.72 22.26
N GLN A 139 -14.53 -12.02 22.05
CA GLN A 139 -13.17 -12.55 22.00
C GLN A 139 -12.37 -11.96 20.84
N LEU A 140 -13.01 -11.76 19.69
CA LEU A 140 -12.38 -11.14 18.52
C LEU A 140 -12.06 -9.67 18.77
N GLN A 141 -12.98 -8.92 19.37
CA GLN A 141 -12.76 -7.54 19.79
C GLN A 141 -11.58 -7.42 20.76
N LYS A 142 -11.51 -8.31 21.77
CA LYS A 142 -10.40 -8.32 22.72
C LYS A 142 -9.06 -8.65 22.06
N LYS A 143 -9.05 -9.61 21.12
CA LYS A 143 -7.84 -9.93 20.34
C LYS A 143 -7.41 -8.74 19.48
N TYR A 144 -8.37 -8.05 18.86
CA TYR A 144 -8.11 -6.86 18.06
C TYR A 144 -7.49 -5.74 18.90
N GLU A 145 -8.06 -5.43 20.07
CA GLU A 145 -7.51 -4.41 20.98
C GLU A 145 -6.09 -4.75 21.46
N LEU A 146 -5.81 -6.02 21.74
CA LEU A 146 -4.45 -6.46 22.11
C LEU A 146 -3.47 -6.28 20.95
N LEU A 147 -3.89 -6.66 19.74
CA LEU A 147 -3.06 -6.54 18.54
C LEU A 147 -2.80 -5.06 18.20
N GLU A 148 -3.78 -4.19 18.36
CA GLU A 148 -3.64 -2.75 18.17
C GLU A 148 -2.64 -2.15 19.16
N LYS A 149 -2.69 -2.57 20.44
CA LYS A 149 -1.71 -2.16 21.46
C LYS A 149 -0.30 -2.64 21.14
N GLU A 150 -0.14 -3.89 20.69
CA GLU A 150 1.17 -4.42 20.29
C GLU A 150 1.71 -3.68 19.06
N ASN A 151 0.86 -3.40 18.08
CA ASN A 151 1.25 -2.65 16.90
C ASN A 151 1.69 -1.22 17.26
N GLY A 152 1.00 -0.58 18.21
CA GLY A 152 1.41 0.71 18.78
C GLY A 152 2.81 0.65 19.41
N ARG A 153 3.08 -0.38 20.24
CA ARG A 153 4.40 -0.59 20.84
C ARG A 153 5.50 -0.81 19.80
N PHE A 154 5.25 -1.62 18.77
CA PHE A 154 6.24 -1.86 17.71
C PHE A 154 6.51 -0.59 16.89
N LYS A 155 5.50 0.25 16.67
CA LYS A 155 5.67 1.55 16.00
C LYS A 155 6.59 2.47 16.80
N ASP A 156 6.42 2.51 18.12
CA ASP A 156 7.26 3.30 19.02
C ASP A 156 8.71 2.76 19.03
N GLU A 157 8.89 1.44 19.12
CA GLU A 157 10.20 0.79 19.10
C GLU A 157 10.95 1.06 17.79
N VAL A 158 10.27 0.95 16.64
CA VAL A 158 10.84 1.29 15.32
C VAL A 158 11.22 2.77 15.25
N SER A 159 10.41 3.67 15.81
CA SER A 159 10.74 5.09 15.86
C SER A 159 12.00 5.35 16.67
N GLU A 160 12.19 4.66 17.79
CA GLU A 160 13.35 4.83 18.64
C GLU A 160 14.62 4.25 17.99
N LEU A 161 14.52 3.06 17.39
CA LEU A 161 15.61 2.46 16.62
C LEU A 161 16.08 3.36 15.47
N LYS A 162 15.16 4.04 14.76
CA LYS A 162 15.53 5.03 13.72
C LYS A 162 16.32 6.20 14.28
N LYS A 163 15.98 6.70 15.47
CA LYS A 163 16.75 7.77 16.13
C LYS A 163 18.14 7.30 16.52
N ILE A 164 18.26 6.09 17.07
CA ILE A 164 19.54 5.48 17.44
C ILE A 164 20.44 5.36 16.21
N ILE A 165 19.92 4.82 15.10
CA ILE A 165 20.66 4.70 13.84
C ILE A 165 21.14 6.07 13.36
N THR A 166 20.26 7.08 13.36
CA THR A 166 20.61 8.45 12.94
C THR A 166 21.74 9.03 13.78
N ASN A 167 21.68 8.85 15.10
CA ASN A 167 22.72 9.29 16.03
C ASN A 167 24.05 8.57 15.76
N MET A 168 24.03 7.24 15.62
CA MET A 168 25.24 6.45 15.33
C MET A 168 25.87 6.84 13.99
N THR A 169 25.06 7.10 12.94
CA THR A 169 25.55 7.60 11.66
C THR A 169 26.23 8.96 11.81
N SER A 170 25.67 9.86 12.61
CA SER A 170 26.31 11.15 12.92
C SER A 170 27.66 10.97 13.61
N GLN A 171 27.70 10.12 14.65
CA GLN A 171 28.94 9.85 15.40
C GLN A 171 30.03 9.24 14.51
N LEU A 172 29.67 8.35 13.58
CA LEU A 172 30.61 7.78 12.62
C LEU A 172 31.16 8.85 11.68
N ASN A 173 30.32 9.76 11.18
CA ASN A 173 30.77 10.85 10.33
C ASN A 173 31.72 11.80 11.07
N ASP A 174 31.42 12.13 12.32
CA ASP A 174 32.29 12.96 13.17
C ASP A 174 33.65 12.28 13.42
N ALA A 175 33.64 10.97 13.70
CA ALA A 175 34.86 10.20 13.87
C ALA A 175 35.70 10.16 12.59
N HIS A 176 35.07 9.97 11.43
CA HIS A 176 35.75 10.02 10.12
C HIS A 176 36.36 11.39 9.84
N ALA A 177 35.65 12.48 10.17
CA ALA A 177 36.19 13.83 10.02
C ALA A 177 37.41 14.07 10.91
N GLN A 178 37.37 13.63 12.18
CA GLN A 178 38.49 13.73 13.11
C GLN A 178 39.72 12.92 12.67
N ILE A 179 39.51 11.72 12.12
CA ILE A 179 40.61 10.90 11.57
C ILE A 179 41.28 11.64 10.41
N LYS A 180 40.48 12.14 9.47
CA LYS A 180 40.99 12.88 8.30
C LYS A 180 41.81 14.11 8.73
N GLU A 181 41.31 14.87 9.69
CA GLU A 181 42.04 16.03 10.23
C GLU A 181 43.38 15.62 10.86
N LYS A 182 43.41 14.52 11.62
CA LYS A 182 44.65 14.01 12.24
C LYS A 182 45.64 13.54 11.18
N ASP A 183 45.18 12.88 10.12
CA ASP A 183 46.04 12.42 9.02
C ASP A 183 46.66 13.61 8.27
N GLU A 184 45.89 14.67 8.01
CA GLU A 184 46.39 15.91 7.40
C GLU A 184 47.45 16.59 8.28
N ARG A 185 47.21 16.68 9.60
CA ARG A 185 48.19 17.23 10.56
C ARG A 185 49.47 16.38 10.63
N LEU A 186 49.33 15.05 10.62
CA LEU A 186 50.47 14.14 10.63
C LEU A 186 51.31 14.30 9.36
N TYR A 187 50.65 14.42 8.21
CA TYR A 187 51.31 14.67 6.93
C TYR A 187 52.08 15.99 6.94
N GLN A 188 51.46 17.08 7.41
CA GLN A 188 52.11 18.38 7.55
C GLN A 188 53.35 18.31 8.45
N ALA A 189 53.23 17.69 9.63
CA ALA A 189 54.35 17.53 10.55
C ALA A 189 55.50 16.71 9.93
N GLN A 190 55.20 15.67 9.13
CA GLN A 190 56.21 14.91 8.40
C GLN A 190 56.94 15.76 7.37
N CYS A 191 56.22 16.58 6.59
CA CYS A 191 56.82 17.50 5.62
C CYS A 191 57.77 18.50 6.30
N GLU A 192 57.33 19.14 7.39
CA GLU A 192 58.15 20.07 8.18
C GLU A 192 59.42 19.40 8.72
N LEU A 193 59.30 18.18 9.24
CA LEU A 193 60.46 17.42 9.74
C LEU A 193 61.49 17.20 8.63
N ILE A 194 61.04 16.77 7.45
CA ILE A 194 61.90 16.54 6.28
C ILE A 194 62.62 17.83 5.88
N GLU A 195 61.95 18.98 5.89
CA GLU A 195 62.58 20.27 5.61
C GLU A 195 63.66 20.64 6.62
N VAL A 196 63.39 20.44 7.92
CA VAL A 196 64.38 20.69 8.98
C VAL A 196 65.60 19.78 8.82
N TYR A 197 65.41 18.50 8.51
CA TYR A 197 66.50 17.57 8.24
C TYR A 197 67.33 17.97 7.02
N LYS A 198 66.69 18.45 5.94
CA LYS A 198 67.40 18.95 4.76
C LYS A 198 68.24 20.20 5.06
N LYS A 199 67.78 21.11 5.92
CA LYS A 199 68.51 22.33 6.29
C LYS A 199 69.71 22.10 7.22
N LYS A 200 69.76 20.96 7.92
CA LYS A 200 70.86 20.59 8.84
C LYS A 200 72.00 19.79 8.17
N LYS A 201 71.84 19.42 6.90
CA LYS A 201 72.88 18.81 6.06
C LYS A 201 73.53 19.88 5.18
#